data_AF-A0A0G2A834-F1
#
_entry.id   AF-A0A0G2A834-F1
#
_cell.length_a   1.000
_cell.length_b   1.000
_cell.length_c   1.000
_cell.angle_alpha   90.00
_cell.angle_beta   90.00
_cell.angle_gamma   90.00
#
_symmetry.space_group_name_H-M   'P 1'
#
loop_
_entity.id
_entity.type
_entity.pdbx_description
1 polymer ?
#
loop_
_entity_poly.entity_id
_entity_poly.type
_entity_poly.pdbx_seq_one_letter_code
_entity_poly.pdbx_strand_id
1 'polypeptide(L)'
;MKVSIRPQKVSDAGRFLEILSNPNFNFFHVQEITLSREVKFLKKNEENRKRNFEHNYAILADGVVVGGCGIKIDQHRPYIGEIGYFLDEAKNLTTVLYTKMNTKTVSYMRS
;
A
#
# COMPACT_ATOMS: atom_id res chain seq x y z
N MET A 1 4.78 -2.58 19.50
CA MET A 1 4.06 -2.40 18.22
C MET A 1 4.28 -3.59 17.31
N LYS A 2 3.20 -4.30 16.97
CA LYS A 2 3.19 -5.42 16.03
C LYS A 2 2.72 -4.93 14.67
N VAL A 3 3.60 -5.01 13.68
CA VAL A 3 3.27 -4.70 12.28
C VAL A 3 2.92 -5.97 11.52
N SER A 4 1.83 -5.94 10.77
CA SER A 4 1.36 -7.02 9.89
C SER A 4 0.76 -6.47 8.60
N ILE A 5 0.68 -7.29 7.56
CA ILE A 5 -0.04 -6.97 6.32
C ILE A 5 -1.12 -8.03 6.05
N ARG A 6 -2.20 -7.62 5.38
CA ARG A 6 -3.25 -8.52 4.88
C ARG A 6 -3.82 -7.97 3.58
N PRO A 7 -4.53 -8.77 2.76
CA PRO A 7 -5.28 -8.22 1.63
C PRO A 7 -6.17 -7.06 2.07
N GLN A 8 -6.23 -6.03 1.23
CA GLN A 8 -7.12 -4.90 1.45
C GLN A 8 -8.58 -5.35 1.37
N LYS A 9 -9.43 -4.73 2.16
CA LYS A 9 -10.87 -4.98 2.20
C LYS A 9 -11.60 -3.70 1.83
N VAL A 10 -12.81 -3.81 1.29
CA VAL A 10 -13.67 -2.64 1.02
C VAL A 10 -13.90 -1.78 2.28
N SER A 11 -13.92 -2.41 3.46
CA SER A 11 -14.02 -1.72 4.75
C SER A 11 -12.83 -0.80 5.07
N ASP A 12 -11.70 -0.95 4.40
CA ASP A 12 -10.51 -0.11 4.59
C ASP A 12 -10.64 1.25 3.89
N ALA A 13 -11.60 1.40 2.97
CA ALA A 13 -11.74 2.57 2.10
C ALA A 13 -11.81 3.89 2.86
N GLY A 14 -12.60 3.95 3.94
CA GLY A 14 -12.73 5.17 4.75
C GLY A 14 -11.40 5.58 5.39
N ARG A 15 -10.64 4.59 5.86
CA ARG A 15 -9.35 4.83 6.50
C ARG A 15 -8.27 5.22 5.49
N PHE A 16 -8.27 4.62 4.30
CA PHE A 16 -7.36 5.03 3.22
C PHE A 16 -7.67 6.45 2.75
N LEU A 17 -8.95 6.79 2.59
CA LEU A 17 -9.35 8.16 2.25
C LEU A 17 -8.83 9.15 3.30
N GLU A 18 -9.00 8.87 4.58
CA GLU A 18 -8.50 9.73 5.66
C GLU A 18 -6.99 9.97 5.58
N ILE A 19 -6.20 8.90 5.38
CA ILE A 19 -4.73 8.98 5.29
C ILE A 19 -4.31 9.76 4.04
N LEU A 20 -4.90 9.45 2.89
CA LEU A 20 -4.51 10.03 1.61
C LEU A 20 -5.04 11.45 1.40
N SER A 21 -6.05 11.86 2.19
CA SER A 21 -6.56 13.25 2.22
C SER A 21 -5.79 14.15 3.19
N ASN A 22 -4.76 13.63 3.86
CA ASN A 22 -3.92 14.44 4.73
C ASN A 22 -3.15 15.47 3.87
N PRO A 23 -3.23 16.78 4.17
CA PRO A 23 -2.57 17.82 3.36
C PRO A 23 -1.04 17.72 3.34
N ASN A 24 -0.44 17.00 4.29
CA ASN A 24 1.01 16.77 4.33
C ASN A 24 1.44 15.55 3.48
N PHE A 25 0.48 14.79 2.94
CA PHE A 25 0.74 13.63 2.10
C PHE A 25 1.22 14.05 0.69
N ASN A 26 2.54 14.12 0.51
CA ASN A 26 3.18 14.67 -0.70
C ASN A 26 3.65 13.63 -1.73
N PHE A 27 3.27 12.36 -1.61
CA PHE A 27 3.91 11.28 -2.37
C PHE A 27 3.18 10.86 -3.66
N PHE A 28 1.87 11.07 -3.75
CA PHE A 28 1.10 10.73 -4.95
C PHE A 28 0.14 11.89 -5.29
N HIS A 29 0.19 12.37 -6.54
CA HIS A 29 -0.86 13.21 -7.10
C HIS A 29 -2.11 12.35 -7.32
N VAL A 30 -2.83 12.05 -6.24
CA VAL A 30 -4.12 11.36 -6.38
C VAL A 30 -5.17 12.42 -6.66
N GLN A 31 -5.63 12.48 -7.92
CA GLN A 31 -6.81 13.25 -8.30
C GLN A 31 -7.97 12.91 -7.35
N GLU A 32 -8.59 13.92 -6.75
CA GLU A 32 -9.79 13.87 -5.88
C GLU A 32 -10.20 12.45 -5.45
N ILE A 33 -9.62 11.96 -4.36
CA ILE A 33 -10.02 10.69 -3.77
C ILE A 33 -11.38 10.90 -3.14
N THR A 34 -12.36 10.11 -3.59
CA THR A 34 -13.67 10.03 -2.94
C THR A 34 -13.84 8.62 -2.41
N LEU A 35 -14.63 8.47 -1.34
CA LEU A 35 -14.94 7.15 -0.78
C LEU A 35 -15.50 6.20 -1.85
N SER A 36 -16.33 6.71 -2.75
CA SER A 36 -16.89 5.92 -3.87
C SER A 36 -15.82 5.41 -4.84
N ARG A 37 -14.83 6.25 -5.19
CA ARG A 37 -13.70 5.85 -6.03
C ARG A 37 -12.84 4.79 -5.33
N GLU A 38 -12.56 4.98 -4.05
CA GLU A 38 -11.76 4.04 -3.27
C GLU A 38 -12.45 2.68 -3.13
N VAL A 39 -13.75 2.66 -2.84
CA VAL A 39 -14.55 1.43 -2.83
C VAL A 39 -14.52 0.71 -4.18
N LYS A 40 -14.64 1.46 -5.29
CA LYS A 40 -14.56 0.89 -6.66
C LYS A 40 -13.18 0.32 -6.94
N PHE A 41 -12.12 0.98 -6.49
CA PHE A 41 -10.75 0.48 -6.60
C PHE A 41 -10.58 -0.84 -5.84
N LEU A 42 -10.95 -0.87 -4.56
CA LEU A 42 -10.78 -2.03 -3.69
C LEU A 42 -11.55 -3.27 -4.15
N LYS A 43 -12.71 -3.08 -4.79
CA LYS A 43 -13.50 -4.19 -5.37
C LYS A 43 -12.75 -4.93 -6.50
N LYS A 44 -11.79 -4.29 -7.17
CA LYS A 44 -11.00 -4.91 -8.25
C LYS A 44 -9.85 -5.78 -7.73
N ASN A 45 -9.47 -5.64 -6.46
CA ASN A 45 -8.30 -6.33 -5.90
C ASN A 45 -8.36 -7.85 -6.03
N GLU A 46 -9.55 -8.45 -5.88
CA GLU A 46 -9.70 -9.90 -6.02
C GLU A 46 -9.43 -10.36 -7.45
N GLU A 47 -10.02 -9.68 -8.44
CA GLU A 47 -9.82 -9.98 -9.85
C GLU A 47 -8.37 -9.72 -10.28
N ASN A 48 -7.81 -8.57 -9.90
CA ASN A 48 -6.43 -8.21 -10.21
C ASN A 48 -5.44 -9.23 -9.65
N ARG A 49 -5.67 -9.72 -8.42
CA ARG A 49 -4.83 -10.76 -7.82
C ARG A 49 -4.94 -12.09 -8.58
N LYS A 50 -6.15 -12.51 -8.97
CA LYS A 50 -6.35 -13.74 -9.78
C LYS A 50 -5.62 -13.66 -11.12
N ARG A 51 -5.54 -12.46 -11.70
CA ARG A 51 -4.89 -12.20 -12.98
C ARG A 51 -3.38 -11.92 -12.87
N ASN A 52 -2.80 -11.98 -11.67
CA ASN A 52 -1.41 -11.57 -11.42
C ASN A 52 -1.12 -10.15 -11.95
N PHE A 53 -2.10 -9.24 -11.81
CA PHE A 53 -2.01 -7.84 -12.26
C PHE A 53 -1.52 -6.94 -11.13
N GLU A 54 -2.20 -7.01 -9.98
CA GLU A 54 -1.85 -6.24 -8.78
C GLU A 54 -2.09 -7.06 -7.51
N HIS A 55 -1.18 -6.91 -6.55
CA HIS A 55 -1.24 -7.54 -5.24
C HIS A 55 -1.24 -6.47 -4.16
N ASN A 56 -2.42 -5.98 -3.82
CA ASN A 56 -2.59 -4.91 -2.85
C ASN A 56 -2.86 -5.44 -1.42
N TYR A 57 -2.27 -4.77 -0.44
CA TYR A 57 -2.32 -5.10 0.99
C TYR A 57 -2.58 -3.85 1.83
N ALA A 58 -3.28 -4.04 2.95
CA ALA A 58 -3.36 -3.06 4.03
C ALA A 58 -2.19 -3.32 5.00
N ILE A 59 -1.57 -2.25 5.47
CA ILE A 59 -0.55 -2.26 6.52
C ILE A 59 -1.24 -1.97 7.85
N LEU A 60 -1.01 -2.83 8.84
CA LEU A 60 -1.60 -2.72 10.16
C LEU A 60 -0.52 -2.58 11.23
N ALA A 61 -0.72 -1.66 12.16
CA ALA A 61 0.03 -1.54 13.41
C ALA A 61 -0.92 -1.80 14.58
N ASP A 62 -0.64 -2.83 15.38
CA ASP A 62 -1.46 -3.26 16.52
C ASP A 62 -2.95 -3.45 16.13
N GLY A 63 -3.19 -3.99 14.93
CA GLY A 63 -4.52 -4.26 14.39
C GLY A 63 -5.21 -3.06 13.70
N VAL A 64 -4.63 -1.87 13.78
CA VAL A 64 -5.17 -0.65 13.15
C VAL A 64 -4.56 -0.46 11.76
N VAL A 65 -5.39 -0.14 10.77
CA VAL A 65 -4.92 0.20 9.42
C VAL A 65 -4.19 1.54 9.46
N VAL A 66 -2.92 1.51 9.04
CA VAL A 66 -2.00 2.65 9.05
C VAL A 66 -1.41 2.96 7.69
N GLY A 67 -1.88 2.29 6.64
CA GLY A 67 -1.38 2.51 5.29
C GLY A 67 -1.74 1.36 4.36
N GLY A 68 -1.27 1.48 3.13
CA GLY A 68 -1.39 0.44 2.11
C GLY A 68 -0.06 0.21 1.41
N CYS A 69 0.14 -0.99 0.92
CA CYS A 69 1.20 -1.29 -0.03
C CYS A 69 0.68 -2.20 -1.15
N GLY A 70 1.34 -2.16 -2.30
CA GLY A 70 0.95 -2.93 -3.46
C GLY A 70 2.15 -3.30 -4.30
N ILE A 71 1.97 -4.36 -5.08
CA ILE A 71 2.89 -4.74 -6.15
C ILE A 71 2.07 -4.74 -7.44
N LYS A 72 2.45 -3.91 -8.41
CA LYS A 72 1.88 -3.92 -9.75
C LYS A 72 2.81 -4.69 -10.67
N ILE A 73 2.32 -5.76 -11.28
CA ILE A 73 3.12 -6.67 -12.09
C ILE A 73 3.22 -6.15 -13.52
N ASP A 74 4.43 -6.16 -14.09
CA ASP A 74 4.64 -5.91 -15.51
C ASP A 74 4.01 -7.06 -16.30
N GLN A 75 3.01 -6.74 -17.12
CA GLN A 75 2.25 -7.74 -17.88
C GLN A 75 3.02 -8.33 -19.07
N HIS A 76 4.12 -7.68 -19.50
CA HIS A 76 5.04 -8.23 -20.50
C HIS A 76 6.12 -9.12 -19.86
N ARG A 77 6.44 -8.88 -18.59
CA ARG A 77 7.47 -9.59 -17.82
C ARG A 77 6.95 -9.93 -16.42
N PRO A 78 6.20 -11.06 -16.25
CA PRO A 78 5.40 -11.32 -15.04
C PRO A 78 6.18 -11.59 -13.76
N TYR A 79 7.52 -11.63 -13.84
CA TYR A 79 8.44 -11.73 -12.72
C TYR A 79 8.98 -10.36 -12.25
N ILE A 80 8.61 -9.27 -12.92
CA ILE A 80 8.97 -7.89 -12.56
C ILE A 80 7.71 -7.18 -12.04
N GLY A 81 7.85 -6.38 -11.00
CA GLY A 81 6.78 -5.54 -10.50
C GLY A 81 7.27 -4.26 -9.85
N GLU A 82 6.42 -3.24 -9.88
CA GLU A 82 6.60 -1.98 -9.18
C GLU A 82 5.99 -2.08 -7.78
N ILE A 83 6.72 -1.64 -6.76
CA ILE A 83 6.24 -1.61 -5.37
C ILE A 83 5.88 -0.18 -5.01
N GLY A 84 4.63 0.02 -4.59
CA GLY A 84 4.14 1.29 -4.05
C GLY A 84 3.65 1.11 -2.62
N TYR A 85 3.81 2.14 -1.79
CA TYR A 85 3.23 2.16 -0.45
C TYR A 85 2.92 3.58 0.01
N PHE A 86 2.01 3.68 0.98
CA PHE A 86 1.71 4.89 1.72
C PHE A 86 1.47 4.56 3.18
N LEU A 87 1.77 5.50 4.06
CA LEU A 87 1.63 5.37 5.50
C LEU A 87 0.97 6.61 6.07
N ASP A 88 0.24 6.41 7.16
CA ASP A 88 -0.28 7.50 7.96
C ASP A 88 0.87 8.26 8.63
N GLU A 89 1.10 9.48 8.14
CA GLU A 89 2.10 10.39 8.67
C GLU A 89 1.81 10.77 10.13
N ALA A 90 0.53 10.90 10.51
CA ALA A 90 0.12 11.30 11.86
C ALA A 90 0.50 10.26 12.92
N LYS A 91 0.76 9.01 12.51
CA LYS A 91 1.12 7.91 13.42
C LYS A 91 2.62 7.79 13.68
N ASN A 92 3.46 8.65 13.09
CA ASN A 92 4.91 8.69 13.29
C ASN A 92 5.57 7.29 13.22
N LEU A 93 5.15 6.48 12.23
CA LEU A 93 5.54 5.07 12.09
C LEU A 93 6.94 4.86 11.47
N THR A 94 7.61 5.97 11.14
CA THR A 94 8.88 6.04 10.41
C THR A 94 9.97 5.16 11.03
N THR A 95 9.97 5.00 12.37
CA THR A 95 11.01 4.24 13.08
C THR A 95 10.87 2.71 12.95
N VAL A 96 9.70 2.16 12.58
CA VAL A 96 9.50 0.69 12.65
C VAL A 96 9.54 -0.02 11.30
N LEU A 97 9.19 0.65 10.20
CA LEU A 97 9.26 0.03 8.87
C LEU A 97 10.68 0.03 8.28
N TYR A 98 11.48 1.07 8.55
CA TYR A 98 12.90 1.09 8.15
C TYR A 98 13.69 -0.09 8.73
N THR A 99 13.44 -0.45 9.99
CA THR A 99 14.15 -1.55 10.68
C THR A 99 13.73 -2.93 10.16
N LYS A 100 12.48 -3.10 9.70
CA LYS A 100 11.99 -4.38 9.16
C LYS A 100 12.30 -4.59 7.67
N MET A 101 12.38 -3.53 6.86
CA MET A 101 12.74 -3.67 5.44
C MET A 101 14.26 -3.87 5.24
N ASN A 102 15.11 -3.28 6.11
CA ASN A 102 16.56 -3.46 6.03
C ASN A 102 17.08 -4.83 6.51
N THR A 103 16.24 -5.68 7.11
CA THR A 103 16.64 -7.03 7.51
C THR A 103 16.44 -8.09 6.42
N LYS A 104 15.87 -7.72 5.26
CA LYS A 104 15.77 -8.60 4.09
C LYS A 104 16.09 -7.82 2.80
N THR A 105 17.38 -7.75 2.52
CA THR A 105 17.98 -7.64 1.16
C THR A 105 17.61 -6.42 0.32
N VAL A 106 18.51 -5.43 0.29
CA VAL A 106 18.67 -4.52 -0.85
C VAL A 106 20.09 -4.71 -1.39
N SER A 107 20.22 -5.62 -2.36
CA SER A 107 21.42 -5.72 -3.18
C SER A 107 21.28 -4.71 -4.32
N TYR A 108 21.91 -3.54 -4.21
CA TYR A 108 22.11 -2.66 -5.35
C TYR A 108 23.10 -3.34 -6.31
N MET A 109 22.64 -3.85 -7.45
CA MET A 109 23.50 -4.02 -8.62
C MET A 109 23.41 -2.73 -9.43
N ARG A 110 24.47 -1.92 -9.32
CA ARG A 110 24.83 -0.95 -10.37
C ARG A 110 25.59 -1.72 -11.45
N SER A 111 25.14 -1.59 -12.69
CA SER A 111 25.98 -1.65 -13.89
C SER A 111 25.53 -0.54 -14.81
#